data_AF-A0A9E3AHC8-F1
#
_entry.id   AF-A0A9E3AHC8-F1
#
_cell.length_a   1.000
_cell.length_b   1.000
_cell.length_c   1.000
_cell.angle_alpha   90.00
_cell.angle_beta   90.00
_cell.angle_gamma   90.00
#
_symmetry.space_group_name_H-M   'P 1'
#
loop_
_entity.id
_entity.type
_entity.pdbx_description
1 polymer ?
#
loop_
_entity_poly.entity_id
_entity_poly.type
_entity_poly.pdbx_seq_one_letter_code
_entity_poly.pdbx_strand_id
1 'polypeptide(L)'
;MTASGRPVLFPFMGHRNPDRVPISHRRARCETVGDMLREGWDIISKCRTCGLMMAVDLRLVAKVKGAKTGLWNRTQRCKRIGCTGVVDFMAKAPGMAFHETLSAE
;
A
#
# COMPACT_ATOMS: atom_id res chain seq x y z
N MET A 1 -12.37 -5.66 53.98
CA MET A 1 -11.26 -4.90 53.37
C MET A 1 -10.27 -5.89 52.80
N THR A 2 -10.36 -6.20 51.50
CA THR A 2 -9.41 -7.09 50.82
C THR A 2 -9.11 -6.47 49.46
N ALA A 3 -7.91 -5.90 49.36
CA ALA A 3 -7.39 -5.25 48.16
C ALA A 3 -7.09 -6.31 47.08
N SER A 4 -7.93 -6.38 46.05
CA SER A 4 -7.65 -7.13 44.83
C SER A 4 -6.82 -6.24 43.91
N GLY A 5 -5.50 -6.40 43.98
CA GLY A 5 -4.55 -5.76 43.06
C GLY A 5 -4.79 -6.27 41.64
N ARG A 6 -5.24 -5.38 40.75
CA ARG A 6 -5.29 -5.63 39.32
C ARG A 6 -3.85 -5.79 38.79
N PRO A 7 -3.53 -6.85 38.04
CA PRO A 7 -2.24 -6.92 37.36
C PRO A 7 -2.18 -5.78 36.32
N VAL A 8 -1.20 -4.90 36.48
CA VAL A 8 -0.78 -3.96 35.43
C VAL A 8 -0.25 -4.79 34.27
N LEU A 9 -0.98 -4.78 33.14
CA LEU A 9 -0.44 -5.27 31.86
C LEU A 9 0.81 -4.45 31.55
N PHE A 10 1.96 -5.12 31.57
CA PHE A 10 3.19 -4.61 30.98
C PHE A 10 2.89 -4.14 29.54
N PRO A 11 3.26 -2.90 29.15
CA PRO A 11 3.20 -2.51 27.76
C PRO A 11 4.14 -3.44 26.98
N PHE A 12 3.56 -4.27 26.11
CA PHE A 12 4.30 -5.07 25.14
C PHE A 12 5.25 -4.14 24.38
N MET A 13 6.55 -4.24 24.69
CA MET A 13 7.58 -3.57 23.92
C MET A 13 7.55 -4.11 22.49
N GLY A 14 7.31 -3.21 21.54
CA GLY A 14 7.98 -3.27 20.25
C GLY A 14 7.18 -3.78 19.06
N HIS A 15 5.88 -3.45 18.93
CA HIS A 15 5.37 -3.38 17.56
C HIS A 15 6.09 -2.21 16.89
N ARG A 16 7.04 -2.48 15.97
CA ARG A 16 7.67 -1.42 15.18
C ARG A 16 6.54 -0.62 14.54
N ASN A 17 6.59 0.70 14.69
CA ASN A 17 5.62 1.58 14.04
C ASN A 17 5.57 1.19 12.55
N PRO A 18 4.44 0.67 12.04
CA PRO A 18 4.34 0.23 10.65
C PRO A 18 4.68 1.37 9.67
N ASP A 19 4.50 2.62 10.09
CA ASP A 19 4.86 3.82 9.31
C ASP A 19 6.37 4.10 9.25
N ARG A 20 7.20 3.47 10.11
CA ARG A 20 8.67 3.56 10.04
C ARG A 20 9.30 2.50 9.13
N VAL A 21 8.53 1.52 8.67
CA VAL A 21 9.02 0.48 7.76
C VAL A 21 8.70 0.91 6.34
N PRO A 22 9.71 1.28 5.53
CA PRO A 22 9.48 1.67 4.14
C PRO A 22 8.71 0.59 3.40
N ILE A 23 7.85 1.01 2.46
CA ILE A 23 7.07 0.04 1.70
C ILE A 23 7.96 -0.95 0.93
N SER A 24 9.16 -0.53 0.51
CA SER A 24 10.15 -1.40 -0.15
C SER A 24 10.56 -2.62 0.69
N HIS A 25 10.59 -2.52 2.04
CA HIS A 25 10.83 -3.67 2.92
C HIS A 25 9.70 -4.71 2.89
N ARG A 26 8.48 -4.29 2.52
CA ARG A 26 7.32 -5.17 2.41
C ARG A 26 7.24 -5.82 1.03
N ARG A 27 8.03 -5.36 0.04
CA ARG A 27 8.06 -5.87 -1.35
C ARG A 27 8.21 -7.38 -1.43
N ALA A 28 9.08 -7.98 -0.62
CA ALA A 28 9.30 -9.43 -0.61
C ALA A 28 8.03 -10.24 -0.25
N ARG A 29 7.04 -9.62 0.41
CA ARG A 29 5.76 -10.25 0.77
C ARG A 29 4.62 -9.90 -0.18
N CYS A 30 4.77 -8.86 -1.01
CA CYS A 30 3.73 -8.35 -1.88
C CYS A 30 4.26 -7.93 -3.26
N GLU A 31 5.03 -8.82 -3.89
CA GLU A 31 5.60 -8.56 -5.21
C GLU A 31 4.52 -8.50 -6.30
N THR A 32 3.45 -9.28 -6.15
CA THR A 32 2.39 -9.43 -7.15
C THR A 32 1.06 -8.79 -6.72
N VAL A 33 0.21 -8.45 -7.69
CA VAL A 33 -1.17 -7.99 -7.45
C VAL A 33 -1.98 -9.03 -6.67
N GLY A 34 -1.74 -10.32 -6.92
CA GLY A 34 -2.38 -11.40 -6.17
C GLY A 34 -2.02 -11.38 -4.68
N ASP A 35 -0.76 -11.10 -4.35
CA ASP A 35 -0.32 -10.95 -2.97
C ASP A 35 -0.91 -9.70 -2.34
N MET A 36 -0.93 -8.57 -3.07
CA MET A 36 -1.57 -7.33 -2.61
C MET A 36 -3.05 -7.52 -2.29
N LEU A 37 -3.77 -8.27 -3.11
CA LEU A 37 -5.18 -8.63 -2.87
C LEU A 37 -5.35 -9.51 -1.63
N ARG A 38 -4.50 -10.53 -1.48
CA ARG A 38 -4.56 -11.48 -0.36
C ARG A 38 -4.24 -10.81 0.98
N GLU A 39 -3.27 -9.91 0.98
CA GLU A 39 -2.82 -9.17 2.16
C GLU A 39 -3.67 -7.91 2.43
N GLY A 40 -4.65 -7.59 1.57
CA GLY A 40 -5.58 -6.47 1.79
C GLY A 40 -4.95 -5.09 1.63
N TRP A 41 -4.10 -4.92 0.61
CA TRP A 41 -3.45 -3.64 0.31
C TRP A 41 -4.38 -2.70 -0.43
N ASP A 42 -4.30 -1.41 -0.09
CA ASP A 42 -5.00 -0.34 -0.80
C ASP A 42 -4.03 0.36 -1.75
N ILE A 43 -4.41 0.47 -3.03
CA ILE A 43 -3.56 1.00 -4.09
C ILE A 43 -4.27 2.16 -4.76
N ILE A 44 -3.59 3.30 -4.84
CA ILE A 44 -4.04 4.47 -5.58
C ILE A 44 -3.04 4.80 -6.67
N SER A 45 -3.51 5.43 -7.75
CA SER A 45 -2.65 6.03 -8.76
C SER A 45 -2.67 7.54 -8.59
N LYS A 46 -1.50 8.20 -8.54
CA LYS A 46 -1.37 9.65 -8.46
C LYS A 46 -0.66 10.19 -9.69
N CYS A 47 -1.28 11.14 -10.40
CA CYS A 47 -0.65 11.78 -11.54
C CYS A 47 0.43 12.79 -11.11
N ARG A 48 1.61 12.72 -11.72
CA ARG A 48 2.71 13.68 -11.48
C ARG A 48 2.39 15.09 -11.99
N THR A 49 1.55 15.19 -13.04
CA THR A 49 1.28 16.47 -13.71
C THR A 49 0.04 17.17 -13.17
N CYS A 50 -1.10 16.47 -13.12
CA CYS A 50 -2.38 17.08 -12.72
C CYS A 50 -2.77 16.76 -11.26
N GLY A 51 -2.00 15.95 -10.55
CA GLY A 51 -2.28 15.57 -9.16
C GLY A 51 -3.49 14.65 -8.98
N LEU A 52 -4.15 14.21 -10.07
CA LEU A 52 -5.32 13.33 -9.99
C LEU A 52 -4.96 12.04 -9.25
N MET A 53 -5.70 11.76 -8.19
CA MET A 53 -5.66 10.51 -7.45
C MET A 53 -6.86 9.65 -7.81
N MET A 54 -6.63 8.37 -8.10
CA MET A 54 -7.69 7.40 -8.38
C MET A 54 -7.42 6.12 -7.61
N ALA A 55 -8.47 5.52 -7.03
CA ALA A 55 -8.39 4.18 -6.50
C ALA A 55 -8.18 3.17 -7.63
N VAL A 56 -7.27 2.21 -7.41
CA VAL A 56 -6.98 1.14 -8.36
C VAL A 56 -7.71 -0.11 -7.92
N ASP A 57 -8.64 -0.59 -8.75
CA ASP A 57 -9.27 -1.89 -8.52
C ASP A 57 -8.27 -3.01 -8.84
N LEU A 58 -7.69 -3.60 -7.79
CA LEU A 58 -6.73 -4.69 -7.92
C LEU A 58 -7.36 -5.97 -8.52
N ARG A 59 -8.66 -6.21 -8.34
CA ARG A 59 -9.33 -7.37 -8.95
C ARG A 59 -9.41 -7.19 -10.46
N LEU A 60 -9.71 -5.98 -10.91
CA LEU A 60 -9.69 -5.63 -12.33
C LEU A 60 -8.27 -5.76 -12.91
N VAL A 61 -7.25 -5.27 -12.20
CA VAL A 61 -5.86 -5.40 -12.62
C VAL A 61 -5.44 -6.87 -12.72
N ALA A 62 -5.78 -7.68 -11.71
CA ALA A 62 -5.50 -9.12 -11.73
C ALA A 62 -6.22 -9.84 -12.88
N LYS A 63 -7.43 -9.41 -13.24
CA LYS A 63 -8.20 -9.98 -14.36
C LYS A 63 -7.62 -9.60 -15.73
N VAL A 64 -7.18 -8.36 -15.91
CA VAL A 64 -6.72 -7.85 -17.21
C VAL A 64 -5.24 -8.14 -17.46
N LYS A 65 -4.38 -7.91 -16.47
CA LYS A 65 -2.92 -8.09 -16.59
C LYS A 65 -2.43 -9.43 -16.02
N GLY A 66 -3.24 -10.10 -15.22
CA GLY A 66 -2.88 -11.34 -14.52
C GLY A 66 -2.41 -11.08 -13.09
N ALA A 67 -2.76 -11.99 -12.18
CA ALA A 67 -2.48 -11.86 -10.75
C ALA A 67 -0.98 -11.84 -10.39
N LYS A 68 -0.10 -12.39 -11.26
CA LYS A 68 1.36 -12.38 -11.09
C LYS A 68 2.02 -11.06 -11.49
N THR A 69 1.24 -10.09 -11.98
CA THR A 69 1.79 -8.78 -12.36
C THR A 69 2.28 -8.03 -11.14
N GLY A 70 3.49 -7.48 -11.20
CA GLY A 70 3.99 -6.53 -10.20
C GLY A 70 3.64 -5.09 -10.56
N LEU A 71 3.13 -4.32 -9.58
CA LEU A 71 2.84 -2.88 -9.72
C LEU A 71 4.01 -1.98 -9.29
N TRP A 72 5.07 -2.58 -8.73
CA TRP A 72 6.30 -1.91 -8.33
C TRP A 72 7.02 -1.23 -9.50
N ASN A 73 7.45 0.02 -9.32
CA ASN A 73 8.12 0.85 -10.34
C ASN A 73 7.35 0.98 -11.67
N ARG A 74 6.05 0.68 -11.68
CA ARG A 74 5.23 0.84 -12.88
C ARG A 74 4.66 2.25 -12.93
N THR A 75 4.65 2.81 -14.13
CA THR A 75 3.93 4.04 -14.43
C THR A 75 2.90 3.76 -15.51
N GLN A 76 1.81 4.52 -15.51
CA GLN A 76 0.79 4.47 -16.57
C GLN A 76 0.47 5.89 -17.04
N ARG A 77 -0.25 6.03 -18.16
CA ARG A 77 -0.75 7.34 -18.60
C ARG A 77 -1.90 7.79 -17.70
N CYS A 78 -1.97 9.10 -17.46
CA CYS A 78 -3.09 9.69 -16.76
C CYS A 78 -4.40 9.43 -17.53
N LYS A 79 -5.45 9.03 -16.82
CA LYS A 79 -6.78 8.82 -17.42
C LYS A 79 -7.62 10.10 -17.52
N ARG A 80 -7.09 11.23 -17.03
CA ARG A 80 -7.74 12.54 -17.14
C ARG A 80 -7.75 12.99 -18.60
N ILE A 81 -8.92 13.31 -19.13
CA ILE A 81 -9.08 13.87 -20.48
C ILE A 81 -8.24 15.15 -20.58
N GLY A 82 -7.39 15.23 -21.61
CA GLY A 82 -6.49 16.37 -21.85
C GLY A 82 -5.20 16.38 -21.02
N CYS A 83 -4.94 15.37 -20.18
CA CYS A 83 -3.67 15.26 -19.46
C CYS A 83 -2.72 14.27 -20.16
N THR A 84 -1.53 14.74 -20.53
CA THR A 84 -0.45 13.92 -21.11
C THR A 84 0.51 13.36 -20.06
N GLY A 85 0.21 13.59 -18.78
CA GLY A 85 1.05 13.18 -17.66
C GLY A 85 1.07 11.67 -17.42
N VAL A 86 2.00 11.26 -16.56
CA VAL A 86 2.11 9.88 -16.06
C VAL A 86 1.59 9.79 -14.63
N VAL A 87 1.12 8.60 -14.25
CA VAL A 87 0.71 8.26 -12.88
C VAL A 87 1.71 7.31 -12.25
N ASP A 88 2.01 7.56 -10.99
CA ASP A 88 2.70 6.63 -10.10
C ASP A 88 1.67 5.85 -9.30
N PHE A 89 1.97 4.58 -9.03
CA PHE A 89 1.20 3.81 -8.06
C PHE A 89 1.71 4.08 -6.66
N MET A 90 0.79 4.35 -5.76
CA MET A 90 1.03 4.46 -4.33
C MET A 90 0.25 3.35 -3.64
N ALA A 91 0.85 2.76 -2.63
CA ALA A 91 0.29 1.67 -1.87
C ALA A 91 0.20 2.03 -0.39
N LYS A 92 -0.82 1.47 0.24
CA LYS A 92 -1.01 1.49 1.67
C LYS A 92 -1.22 0.05 2.11
N ALA A 93 -0.22 -0.45 2.83
CA ALA A 93 -0.31 -1.77 3.44
C ALA A 93 -1.28 -1.74 4.65
N PRO A 94 -1.85 -2.89 5.04
CA PRO A 94 -2.65 -2.97 6.25
C PRO A 94 -1.85 -2.45 7.46
N GLY A 95 -2.48 -1.57 8.23
CA GLY A 95 -1.87 -0.93 9.40
C GLY A 95 -0.98 0.29 9.13
N MET A 96 -0.77 0.71 7.87
CA MET A 96 -0.16 2.03 7.58
C MET A 96 -1.18 3.15 7.66
N ALA A 97 -0.76 4.34 8.06
CA ALA A 97 -1.63 5.52 8.10
C ALA A 97 -1.78 6.19 6.72
N PHE A 98 -0.74 6.15 5.89
CA PHE A 98 -0.66 6.87 4.61
C PHE A 98 -0.26 5.97 3.43
N HIS A 99 -0.47 6.49 2.22
CA HIS A 99 -0.02 5.85 0.99
C HIS A 99 1.43 6.27 0.70
N GLU A 100 2.27 5.29 0.38
CA GLU A 100 3.65 5.50 -0.04
C GLU A 100 3.81 5.05 -1.50
N THR A 101 4.68 5.71 -2.26
CA THR A 101 4.94 5.33 -3.65
C THR A 101 5.46 3.88 -3.70
N LEU A 102 4.92 3.06 -4.59
CA LEU A 102 5.44 1.72 -4.89
C LEU A 102 6.76 1.80 -5.66
N SER A 103 7.79 2.34 -5.01
CA SER A 103 9.16 2.30 -5.48
C SER A 103 9.85 1.05 -4.96
N ALA A 104 10.62 0.40 -5.82
CA ALA A 104 11.37 -0.81 -5.50
C ALA A 104 12.84 -0.53 -5.13
N GLU A 105 13.18 0.76 -4.97
CA GLU A 105 14.48 1.29 -4.53
C GLU A 105 14.69 1.16 -3.01
#